data_AF-A0A1M2V7E2-F1
#
_entry.id   AF-A0A1M2V7E2-F1
#
_cell.length_a   1.000
_cell.length_b   1.000
_cell.length_c   1.000
_cell.angle_alpha   90.00
_cell.angle_beta   90.00
_cell.angle_gamma   90.00
#
_symmetry.space_group_name_H-M   'P 1'
#
loop_
_entity.id
_entity.type
_entity.pdbx_description
1 polymer ?
#
loop_
_entity_poly.entity_id
_entity_poly.type
_entity_poly.pdbx_seq_one_letter_code
_entity_poly.pdbx_strand_id
1 'polypeptide(L)'
;ASIKDSFKDVDEAASARVALRNLAQGKKSVEEYIIDFKNIIIRCGINQFDVIADFFYQGLNKPLHDKMFALASMPENAAALYQTAARLEQQWKIGQTYD
;
A
#
# COMPACT_ATOMS: atom_id res chain seq x y z
N ALA A 1 -26.17 20.39 1.25
CA ALA A 1 -25.91 19.02 0.81
C ALA A 1 -27.23 18.25 0.81
N SER A 2 -27.56 17.55 -0.29
CA SER A 2 -28.78 16.73 -0.37
C SER A 2 -28.50 15.34 0.18
N ILE A 3 -29.49 14.71 0.81
CA ILE A 3 -29.39 13.34 1.33
C ILE A 3 -28.90 12.35 0.25
N LYS A 4 -29.23 12.60 -1.03
CA LYS A 4 -28.78 11.79 -2.18
C LYS A 4 -27.26 11.83 -2.41
N ASP A 5 -26.62 12.97 -2.15
CA ASP A 5 -25.16 13.11 -2.31
C ASP A 5 -24.43 12.35 -1.21
N SER A 6 -24.94 12.42 0.04
CA SER A 6 -24.38 11.67 1.17
C SER A 6 -24.39 10.15 0.98
N PHE A 7 -25.43 9.59 0.36
CA PHE A 7 -25.47 8.14 0.10
C PHE A 7 -24.42 7.72 -0.94
N LYS A 8 -24.23 8.52 -1.99
CA LYS A 8 -23.25 8.24 -3.04
C LYS A 8 -21.82 8.21 -2.49
N ASP A 9 -21.47 9.16 -1.62
CA ASP A 9 -20.14 9.23 -1.01
C ASP A 9 -19.88 8.04 -0.05
N VAL A 10 -20.91 7.60 0.68
CA VAL A 10 -20.83 6.42 1.57
C VAL A 10 -20.61 5.13 0.78
N ASP A 11 -21.34 4.95 -0.32
CA ASP A 11 -21.21 3.79 -1.20
C ASP A 11 -19.83 3.73 -1.88
N GLU A 12 -19.30 4.90 -2.28
CA GLU A 12 -17.96 4.99 -2.86
C GLU A 12 -16.87 4.62 -1.84
N ALA A 13 -16.93 5.16 -0.62
CA ALA A 13 -15.97 4.83 0.42
C ALA A 13 -16.06 3.35 0.86
N ALA A 14 -17.26 2.78 0.91
CA ALA A 14 -17.44 1.35 1.19
C ALA A 14 -16.82 0.47 0.11
N SER A 15 -17.05 0.82 -1.16
CA SER A 15 -16.46 0.12 -2.30
C SER A 15 -14.94 0.24 -2.32
N ALA A 16 -14.40 1.42 -2.00
CA ALA A 16 -12.96 1.64 -1.89
C ALA A 16 -12.32 0.78 -0.78
N ARG A 17 -12.98 0.64 0.38
CA ARG A 17 -12.50 -0.25 1.46
C ARG A 17 -12.46 -1.72 1.06
N VAL A 18 -13.43 -2.19 0.26
CA VAL A 18 -13.41 -3.55 -0.29
C VAL A 18 -12.27 -3.70 -1.30
N ALA A 19 -12.08 -2.73 -2.18
CA ALA A 19 -10.97 -2.73 -3.14
C ALA A 19 -9.61 -2.75 -2.43
N LEU A 20 -9.45 -1.97 -1.35
CA LEU A 20 -8.24 -1.91 -0.54
C LEU A 20 -7.90 -3.27 0.08
N ARG A 21 -8.89 -3.95 0.67
CA ARG A 21 -8.72 -5.29 1.27
C ARG A 21 -8.30 -6.36 0.26
N ASN A 22 -8.72 -6.20 -0.99
CA ASN A 22 -8.42 -7.14 -2.06
C ASN A 22 -7.18 -6.76 -2.88
N LEU A 23 -6.56 -5.60 -2.59
CA LEU A 23 -5.40 -5.14 -3.33
C LEU A 23 -4.15 -5.94 -2.94
N ALA A 24 -3.64 -6.71 -3.88
CA ALA A 24 -2.36 -7.40 -3.77
C ALA A 24 -1.36 -6.85 -4.79
N GLN A 25 -0.08 -6.81 -4.43
CA GLN A 25 1.03 -6.51 -5.33
C GLN A 25 1.05 -7.53 -6.48
N GLY A 26 1.01 -8.83 -6.17
CA GLY A 26 0.93 -9.90 -7.16
C GLY A 26 2.11 -9.85 -8.14
N LYS A 27 1.83 -9.69 -9.43
CA LYS A 27 2.87 -9.62 -10.47
C LYS A 27 3.39 -8.20 -10.74
N LYS A 28 2.82 -7.18 -10.09
CA LYS A 28 3.21 -5.79 -10.27
C LYS A 28 4.54 -5.51 -9.57
N SER A 29 5.28 -4.55 -10.09
CA SER A 29 6.34 -3.90 -9.32
C SER A 29 5.74 -3.22 -8.08
N VAL A 30 6.56 -3.02 -7.06
CA VAL A 30 6.11 -2.31 -5.86
C VAL A 30 5.71 -0.86 -6.18
N GLU A 31 6.30 -0.23 -7.18
CA GLU A 31 5.92 1.13 -7.61
C GLU A 31 4.50 1.18 -8.19
N GLU A 32 4.17 0.26 -9.10
CA GLU A 32 2.80 0.12 -9.63
C GLU A 32 1.80 -0.18 -8.51
N TYR A 33 2.16 -1.08 -7.58
CA TYR A 33 1.34 -1.36 -6.40
C TYR A 33 1.13 -0.12 -5.51
N ILE A 34 2.18 0.67 -5.24
CA ILE A 34 2.09 1.92 -4.46
C ILE A 34 1.15 2.92 -5.13
N ILE A 35 1.16 3.04 -6.45
CA ILE A 35 0.27 3.94 -7.19
C ILE A 35 -1.19 3.52 -6.98
N ASP A 36 -1.52 2.25 -7.21
CA ASP A 36 -2.87 1.73 -7.00
C ASP A 36 -3.33 1.89 -5.55
N PHE A 37 -2.43 1.56 -4.61
CA PHE A 37 -2.69 1.67 -3.18
C PHE A 37 -3.03 3.10 -2.76
N LYS A 38 -2.24 4.09 -3.19
CA LYS A 38 -2.47 5.51 -2.90
C LYS A 38 -3.80 6.00 -3.44
N ASN A 39 -4.13 5.61 -4.68
CA ASN A 39 -5.39 6.00 -5.33
C ASN A 39 -6.60 5.49 -4.55
N ILE A 40 -6.53 4.27 -3.98
CA ILE A 40 -7.62 3.70 -3.19
C ILE A 40 -7.67 4.32 -1.79
N ILE A 41 -6.53 4.47 -1.10
CA ILE A 41 -6.46 5.03 0.25
C ILE A 41 -7.05 6.44 0.33
N ILE A 42 -6.77 7.29 -0.67
CA ILE A 42 -7.32 8.65 -0.74
C ILE A 42 -8.85 8.61 -0.82
N ARG A 43 -9.42 7.69 -1.59
CA ARG A 43 -10.89 7.51 -1.73
C ARG A 43 -11.53 6.91 -0.48
N CYS A 44 -10.78 6.14 0.31
CA CYS A 44 -11.22 5.66 1.61
C CYS A 44 -11.23 6.76 2.69
N GLY A 45 -10.56 7.90 2.46
CA GLY A 45 -10.38 8.95 3.46
C GLY A 45 -9.49 8.54 4.64
N ILE A 46 -8.63 7.52 4.46
CA ILE A 46 -7.77 7.00 5.52
C ILE A 46 -6.48 7.83 5.58
N ASN A 47 -6.18 8.37 6.75
CA ASN A 47 -5.00 9.21 7.02
C ASN A 47 -4.15 8.73 8.22
N GLN A 48 -4.65 7.75 8.98
CA GLN A 48 -3.94 7.17 10.12
C GLN A 48 -2.81 6.25 9.61
N PHE A 49 -1.58 6.51 10.02
CA PHE A 49 -0.41 5.83 9.47
C PHE A 49 -0.37 4.34 9.80
N ASP A 50 -0.71 3.95 11.02
CA ASP A 50 -0.81 2.55 11.45
C ASP A 50 -1.81 1.77 10.58
N VAL A 51 -2.98 2.35 10.29
CA VAL A 51 -3.98 1.75 9.40
C VAL A 51 -3.47 1.66 7.96
N ILE A 52 -2.81 2.71 7.46
CA ILE A 52 -2.18 2.71 6.13
C ILE A 52 -1.12 1.62 6.03
N ALA A 53 -0.26 1.52 7.04
CA ALA A 53 0.83 0.55 7.08
C ALA A 53 0.30 -0.88 7.09
N ASP A 54 -0.70 -1.17 7.92
CA ASP A 54 -1.32 -2.50 8.00
C ASP A 54 -1.87 -2.96 6.63
N PHE A 55 -2.67 -2.14 5.97
CA PHE A 55 -3.19 -2.46 4.63
C PHE A 55 -2.07 -2.60 3.59
N PHE A 56 -1.06 -1.75 3.66
CA PHE A 56 0.07 -1.81 2.72
C PHE A 56 0.82 -3.13 2.88
N TYR A 57 1.17 -3.51 4.12
CA TYR A 57 1.88 -4.76 4.38
C TYR A 57 1.08 -5.99 3.95
N GLN A 58 -0.23 -6.03 4.23
CA GLN A 58 -1.10 -7.14 3.82
C GLN A 58 -1.12 -7.38 2.31
N GLY A 59 -0.98 -6.32 1.51
CA GLY A 59 -0.97 -6.42 0.05
C GLY A 59 0.40 -6.74 -0.56
N LEU A 60 1.50 -6.64 0.20
CA LEU A 60 2.84 -6.90 -0.34
C LEU A 60 3.07 -8.39 -0.63
N ASN A 61 3.91 -8.66 -1.63
CA ASN A 61 4.41 -10.01 -1.83
C ASN A 61 5.27 -10.45 -0.63
N LYS A 62 5.10 -11.71 -0.21
CA LYS A 62 5.74 -12.26 1.00
C LYS A 62 7.25 -11.98 1.12
N PRO A 63 8.09 -12.13 0.07
CA PRO A 63 9.52 -11.85 0.21
C PRO A 63 9.84 -10.38 0.54
N LEU A 64 9.08 -9.43 -0.03
CA LEU A 64 9.27 -8.01 0.25
C LEU A 64 8.69 -7.64 1.61
N HIS A 65 7.53 -8.21 1.97
CA HIS A 65 6.96 -8.10 3.31
C HIS A 65 7.98 -8.54 4.37
N ASP A 66 8.54 -9.74 4.26
CA ASP A 66 9.51 -10.26 5.24
C ASP A 66 10.75 -9.36 5.33
N LYS A 67 11.24 -8.82 4.20
CA LYS A 67 12.36 -7.86 4.19
C LYS A 67 12.02 -6.54 4.90
N MET A 68 10.78 -6.04 4.75
CA MET A 68 10.34 -4.84 5.46
C MET A 68 10.34 -5.05 6.97
N PHE A 69 9.88 -6.21 7.45
CA PHE A 69 9.85 -6.54 8.88
C PHE A 69 11.23 -6.91 9.45
N ALA A 70 12.23 -7.19 8.61
CA ALA A 70 13.60 -7.44 9.02
C ALA A 70 14.46 -6.16 9.17
N LEU A 71 13.88 -4.98 8.91
CA LEU A 71 14.60 -3.71 9.04
C LEU A 71 14.95 -3.40 10.50
N ALA A 72 16.13 -2.83 10.72
CA ALA A 72 16.55 -2.35 12.05
C ALA A 72 15.70 -1.19 12.57
N SER A 73 15.11 -0.41 11.66
CA SER A 73 14.18 0.69 11.98
C SER A 73 13.01 0.65 11.00
N MET A 74 11.80 0.63 11.55
CA MET A 74 10.58 0.63 10.75
C MET A 74 10.27 2.03 10.23
N PRO A 75 9.57 2.16 9.08
CA PRO A 75 9.07 3.44 8.62
C PRO A 75 8.07 4.04 9.61
N GLU A 76 8.16 5.34 9.84
CA GLU A 76 7.30 6.07 10.80
C GLU A 76 6.18 6.88 10.13
N ASN A 77 6.17 6.91 8.79
CA ASN A 77 5.15 7.59 8.01
C ASN A 77 5.01 6.95 6.62
N ALA A 78 3.91 7.29 5.93
CA ALA A 78 3.57 6.70 4.64
C ALA A 78 4.64 6.95 3.56
N ALA A 79 5.26 8.14 3.54
CA ALA A 79 6.29 8.46 2.56
C ALA A 79 7.53 7.56 2.73
N ALA A 80 8.02 7.43 3.98
CA ALA A 80 9.12 6.55 4.31
C ALA A 80 8.79 5.08 4.03
N LEU A 81 7.54 4.66 4.28
CA LEU A 81 7.05 3.31 4.01
C LEU A 81 7.19 2.96 2.51
N TYR A 82 6.64 3.81 1.65
CA TYR A 82 6.67 3.59 0.20
C TYR A 82 8.10 3.64 -0.35
N GLN A 83 8.90 4.62 0.07
CA GLN A 83 10.28 4.75 -0.37
C GLN A 83 11.13 3.53 0.02
N THR A 84 10.92 3.02 1.24
CA THR A 84 11.66 1.86 1.74
C THR A 84 11.29 0.59 0.97
N ALA A 85 10.01 0.35 0.72
CA ALA A 85 9.55 -0.80 -0.06
C ALA A 85 10.11 -0.77 -1.50
N ALA A 86 10.06 0.39 -2.15
CA ALA A 86 10.67 0.61 -3.47
C ALA A 86 12.18 0.31 -3.48
N ARG A 87 12.92 0.85 -2.51
CA ARG A 87 14.36 0.62 -2.40
C ARG A 87 14.70 -0.86 -2.21
N LEU A 88 13.97 -1.57 -1.35
CA LEU A 88 14.21 -3.00 -1.10
C LEU A 88 13.94 -3.88 -2.31
N GLU A 89 12.89 -3.60 -3.09
CA GLU A 89 12.63 -4.33 -4.33
C GLU A 89 13.76 -4.10 -5.36
N GLN A 90 14.23 -2.86 -5.51
CA GLN A 90 15.34 -2.53 -6.42
C GLN A 90 16.64 -3.23 -6.00
N GLN A 91 16.98 -3.22 -4.71
CA GLN A 91 18.15 -3.94 -4.19
C GLN A 91 18.08 -5.44 -4.48
N TRP A 92 16.90 -6.05 -4.41
CA TRP A 92 16.73 -7.46 -4.72
C TRP A 92 16.90 -7.74 -6.22
N LYS A 93 16.30 -6.92 -7.10
CA LYS A 93 16.47 -7.03 -8.56
C LYS A 93 17.94 -6.93 -8.98
N ILE A 94 18.67 -5.99 -8.38
CA ILE A 94 20.10 -5.83 -8.60
C ILE A 94 20.86 -7.07 -8.13
N GLY A 95 20.62 -7.55 -6.91
CA GLY A 95 21.28 -8.75 -6.36
C GLY A 95 21.10 -9.99 -7.23
N GLN A 96 19.91 -10.20 -7.81
CA GLN A 96 19.67 -11.33 -8.72
C GLN A 96 20.33 -11.21 -10.10
N THR A 97 20.79 -10.01 -10.46
CA THR A 97 21.47 -9.78 -11.75
C THR A 97 22.96 -10.11 -11.67
N TYR A 98 23.51 -10.28 -10.46
CA TYR A 98 24.93 -10.55 -10.21
C TYR A 98 25.23 -11.94 -9.62
N ASP A 99 24.21 -12.79 -9.48
CA ASP A 99 24.32 -14.24 -9.19
C ASP A 99 24.27 -15.06 -10.49
#